data_AF-A0A2T4YMZ7-F1
#
_entry.id   AF-A0A2T4YMZ7-F1
#
_cell.length_a   1.000
_cell.length_b   1.000
_cell.length_c   1.000
_cell.angle_alpha   90.00
_cell.angle_beta   90.00
_cell.angle_gamma   90.00
#
_symmetry.space_group_name_H-M   'P 1'
#
loop_
_entity.id
_entity.type
_entity.pdbx_description
1 polymer ?
#
loop_
_entity_poly.entity_id
_entity_poly.type
_entity_poly.pdbx_seq_one_letter_code
_entity_poly.pdbx_strand_id
1 'polypeptide(L)'
;MDALNSAVPVEPGSASEFARVPDTSPSVAGGKAFSRAQTDDPVNRETHDFYPTWPAATRALLEVEKFDGAIWEPACGEGAISDALAAAGYTVVSTDLIDRGYGEGELDFLMQWQPRAANIFTNPPFRDALQFIDRALMLTTGKVVMFLRLAFLEGVERGKWFPSTPLARVYIMSRRVPMGRGKLAGEGEGHGVIAFAWFVWEHGHQGPPALFFLDWKTSAQ
;
A
#
# COMPACT_ATOMS: atom_id res chain seq x y z
N MET A 1 76.67 -45.91 -4.71
CA MET A 1 76.26 -44.95 -3.66
C MET A 1 76.06 -43.64 -4.39
N ASP A 2 74.92 -43.53 -5.08
CA ASP A 2 73.73 -42.76 -4.65
C ASP A 2 73.88 -41.31 -5.12
N ALA A 3 72.93 -40.62 -5.73
CA ALA A 3 71.55 -40.87 -6.08
C ALA A 3 71.23 -39.96 -7.29
N LEU A 4 70.41 -40.43 -8.24
CA LEU A 4 69.90 -39.61 -9.34
C LEU A 4 68.38 -39.63 -9.31
N ASN A 5 67.83 -38.41 -9.32
CA ASN A 5 66.43 -38.05 -9.49
C ASN A 5 65.66 -38.95 -10.46
N SER A 6 64.48 -39.41 -10.02
CA SER A 6 63.40 -39.80 -10.90
C SER A 6 62.10 -39.27 -10.30
N ALA A 7 61.63 -38.16 -10.88
CA ALA A 7 60.33 -37.57 -10.60
C ALA A 7 59.24 -38.45 -11.23
N VAL A 8 58.29 -38.90 -10.43
CA VAL A 8 57.08 -39.57 -10.91
C VAL A 8 56.10 -38.50 -11.42
N PRO A 9 55.60 -38.57 -12.67
CA PRO A 9 54.59 -37.65 -13.16
C PRO A 9 53.23 -37.96 -12.50
N VAL A 10 52.58 -36.94 -11.95
CA VAL A 10 51.19 -37.00 -11.49
C VAL A 10 50.29 -36.83 -12.71
N GLU A 11 49.43 -37.81 -13.00
CA GLU A 11 48.46 -37.70 -14.09
C GLU A 11 47.42 -36.60 -13.84
N PRO A 12 47.03 -35.82 -14.86
CA PRO A 12 45.96 -34.85 -14.72
C PRO A 12 44.61 -35.57 -14.60
N GLY A 13 43.96 -35.39 -13.45
CA GLY A 13 42.61 -35.87 -13.18
C GLY A 13 41.60 -35.38 -14.21
N SER A 14 40.66 -36.27 -14.54
CA SER A 14 39.57 -36.07 -15.49
C SER A 14 38.85 -34.74 -15.26
N ALA A 15 38.78 -33.91 -16.30
CA ALA A 15 37.92 -32.75 -16.34
C ALA A 15 36.46 -33.21 -16.15
N SER A 16 35.89 -32.91 -14.98
CA SER A 16 34.45 -33.06 -14.74
C SER A 16 33.70 -32.13 -15.69
N GLU A 17 32.74 -32.69 -16.43
CA GLU A 17 31.76 -31.97 -17.22
C GLU A 17 31.18 -30.79 -16.44
N PHE A 18 31.50 -29.57 -16.84
CA PHE A 18 30.68 -28.42 -16.52
C PHE A 18 29.35 -28.58 -17.27
N ALA A 19 28.34 -29.08 -16.57
CA ALA A 19 26.97 -29.08 -17.07
C ALA A 19 26.59 -27.65 -17.49
N ARG A 20 26.22 -27.48 -18.77
CA ARG A 20 25.69 -26.21 -19.28
C ARG A 20 24.46 -25.83 -18.45
N VAL A 21 24.50 -24.66 -17.82
CA VAL A 21 23.33 -24.05 -17.20
C VAL A 21 22.30 -23.80 -18.32
N PRO A 22 21.07 -24.34 -18.23
CA PRO A 22 20.06 -24.07 -19.23
C PRO A 22 19.71 -22.57 -19.20
N ASP A 23 19.77 -21.94 -20.38
CA ASP A 23 19.24 -20.60 -20.62
C ASP A 23 17.73 -20.60 -20.31
N THR A 24 17.39 -20.10 -19.14
CA THR A 24 16.00 -19.86 -18.72
C THR A 24 15.68 -18.40 -18.95
N SER A 25 15.76 -17.97 -20.21
CA SER A 25 15.11 -16.74 -20.65
C SER A 25 13.64 -16.78 -20.22
N PRO A 26 13.15 -15.85 -19.37
CA PRO A 26 11.78 -15.91 -18.88
C PRO A 26 10.81 -15.69 -20.03
N SER A 27 9.73 -16.48 -20.03
CA SER A 27 8.67 -16.35 -21.04
C SER A 27 8.09 -14.93 -21.06
N VAL A 28 8.02 -14.33 -22.24
CA VAL A 28 7.59 -12.95 -22.52
C VAL A 28 6.13 -12.68 -22.11
N ALA A 29 5.36 -13.72 -21.76
CA ALA A 29 3.95 -13.61 -21.37
C ALA A 29 3.74 -12.87 -20.03
N GLY A 30 4.70 -12.93 -19.10
CA GLY A 30 4.60 -12.24 -17.80
C GLY A 30 4.69 -10.72 -17.90
N GLY A 31 5.47 -10.19 -18.84
CA GLY A 31 5.80 -8.75 -18.90
C GLY A 31 4.59 -7.83 -19.15
N LYS A 32 3.58 -8.29 -19.90
CA LYS A 32 2.41 -7.47 -20.25
C LYS A 32 1.43 -7.26 -19.09
N ALA A 33 1.28 -8.23 -18.20
CA ALA A 33 0.37 -8.13 -17.06
C ALA A 33 0.93 -7.19 -15.96
N PHE A 34 2.24 -7.26 -15.70
CA PHE A 34 2.91 -6.41 -14.72
C PHE A 34 2.88 -4.92 -15.11
N SER A 35 3.13 -4.60 -16.38
CA SER A 35 3.12 -3.21 -16.86
C SER A 35 1.72 -2.58 -16.75
N ARG A 36 0.65 -3.30 -17.13
CA ARG A 36 -0.73 -2.80 -17.04
C ARG A 36 -1.21 -2.53 -15.62
N ALA A 37 -0.77 -3.34 -14.66
CA ALA A 37 -1.14 -3.16 -13.26
C ALA A 37 -0.46 -1.94 -12.61
N GLN A 38 0.58 -1.37 -13.24
CA GLN A 38 1.22 -0.13 -12.80
C GLN A 38 0.59 1.12 -13.42
N THR A 39 0.15 1.03 -14.68
CA THR A 39 -0.54 2.11 -15.38
C THR A 39 -2.02 2.22 -14.99
N ASP A 40 -2.60 3.41 -15.09
CA ASP A 40 -4.05 3.56 -14.99
C ASP A 40 -4.73 2.77 -16.14
N ASP A 41 -5.65 1.86 -15.80
CA ASP A 41 -6.45 1.10 -16.77
C ASP A 41 -7.89 1.65 -16.79
N PRO A 42 -8.19 2.66 -17.62
CA PRO A 42 -9.51 3.30 -17.64
C PRO A 42 -10.62 2.36 -18.12
N VAL A 43 -10.29 1.24 -18.77
CA VAL A 43 -11.28 0.30 -19.33
C VAL A 43 -11.74 -0.72 -18.28
N ASN A 44 -10.89 -1.06 -17.32
CA ASN A 44 -11.17 -2.04 -16.26
C ASN A 44 -11.37 -1.44 -14.87
N ARG A 45 -11.47 -0.11 -14.79
CA ARG A 45 -11.65 0.62 -13.53
C ARG A 45 -13.07 0.41 -13.02
N GLU A 46 -13.20 0.18 -11.71
CA GLU A 46 -14.52 0.12 -11.11
C GLU A 46 -15.18 1.49 -11.11
N THR A 47 -16.50 1.50 -11.26
CA THR A 47 -17.28 2.74 -11.26
C THR A 47 -17.05 3.44 -9.91
N HIS A 48 -16.62 4.69 -9.94
CA HIS A 48 -16.25 5.50 -8.75
C HIS A 48 -15.04 5.02 -7.94
N ASP A 49 -14.16 4.17 -8.48
CA ASP A 49 -12.96 3.69 -7.76
C ASP A 49 -13.23 2.94 -6.45
N PHE A 50 -14.36 2.24 -6.36
CA PHE A 50 -14.69 1.52 -5.14
C PHE A 50 -13.87 0.22 -5.01
N TYR A 51 -12.90 0.23 -4.08
CA TYR A 51 -12.07 -0.91 -3.70
C TYR A 51 -12.05 -1.06 -2.17
N PRO A 52 -12.91 -1.89 -1.58
CA PRO A 52 -12.90 -2.14 -0.14
C PRO A 52 -11.52 -2.61 0.35
N THR A 53 -11.01 -1.97 1.40
CA THR A 53 -9.72 -2.34 1.98
C THR A 53 -9.86 -3.62 2.77
N TRP A 54 -8.95 -4.57 2.54
CA TRP A 54 -8.88 -5.80 3.32
C TRP A 54 -8.70 -5.49 4.81
N PRO A 55 -9.63 -5.89 5.71
CA PRO A 55 -9.62 -5.46 7.11
C PRO A 55 -8.31 -5.76 7.86
N ALA A 56 -7.62 -6.86 7.52
CA ALA A 56 -6.35 -7.18 8.14
C ALA A 56 -5.23 -6.17 7.80
N ALA A 57 -5.31 -5.49 6.65
CA ALA A 57 -4.37 -4.43 6.31
C ALA A 57 -4.54 -3.21 7.23
N THR A 58 -5.78 -2.84 7.55
CA THR A 58 -6.10 -1.78 8.52
C THR A 58 -5.62 -2.16 9.91
N ARG A 59 -5.96 -3.36 10.37
CA ARG A 59 -5.55 -3.86 11.70
C ARG A 59 -4.03 -3.86 11.89
N ALA A 60 -3.28 -4.29 10.88
CA ALA A 60 -1.81 -4.28 10.93
C ALA A 60 -1.22 -2.88 11.19
N LEU A 61 -1.83 -1.82 10.64
CA LEU A 61 -1.41 -0.46 10.95
C LEU A 61 -1.76 -0.08 12.39
N LEU A 62 -2.98 -0.40 12.85
CA LEU A 62 -3.47 -0.04 14.19
C LEU A 62 -2.68 -0.69 15.33
N GLU A 63 -1.95 -1.78 15.06
CA GLU A 63 -1.02 -2.38 16.01
C GLU A 63 0.18 -1.46 16.32
N VAL A 64 0.67 -0.72 15.32
CA VAL A 64 1.90 0.08 15.42
C VAL A 64 1.67 1.60 15.41
N GLU A 65 0.50 2.04 14.94
CA GLU A 65 0.12 3.45 14.83
C GLU A 65 -1.03 3.77 15.78
N LYS A 66 -0.88 4.84 16.57
CA LYS A 66 -1.89 5.31 17.51
C LYS A 66 -2.39 6.70 17.15
N PHE A 67 -3.65 6.94 17.45
CA PHE A 67 -4.35 8.19 17.14
C PHE A 67 -4.95 8.76 18.42
N ASP A 68 -4.84 10.08 18.56
CA ASP A 68 -5.51 10.82 19.62
C ASP A 68 -6.75 11.50 19.03
N GLY A 69 -7.89 11.30 19.68
CA GLY A 69 -9.18 11.84 19.25
C GLY A 69 -9.91 11.01 18.19
N ALA A 70 -11.02 11.56 17.69
CA ALA A 70 -11.86 10.89 16.70
C ALA A 70 -11.19 10.81 15.32
N ILE A 71 -11.66 9.87 14.50
CA ILE A 71 -11.19 9.62 13.14
C ILE A 71 -12.35 9.83 12.17
N TRP A 72 -12.10 10.49 11.05
CA TRP A 72 -13.05 10.59 9.94
C TRP A 72 -12.54 9.73 8.78
N GLU A 73 -13.38 8.79 8.33
CA GLU A 73 -13.21 8.06 7.08
C GLU A 73 -14.09 8.67 5.99
N PRO A 74 -13.56 9.55 5.12
CA PRO A 74 -14.36 10.31 4.15
C PRO A 74 -14.64 9.60 2.80
N ALA A 75 -14.28 8.33 2.67
CA ALA A 75 -14.60 7.50 1.51
C ALA A 75 -14.91 6.07 1.99
N CYS A 76 -15.89 5.98 2.90
CA CYS A 76 -16.07 4.77 3.69
C CYS A 76 -16.63 3.57 2.93
N GLY A 77 -17.26 3.81 1.78
CA GLY A 77 -17.93 2.78 1.01
C GLY A 77 -18.87 1.94 1.87
N GLU A 78 -18.59 0.65 1.99
CA GLU A 78 -19.38 -0.30 2.82
C GLU A 78 -18.85 -0.45 4.27
N GLY A 79 -17.88 0.36 4.69
CA GLY A 79 -17.46 0.45 6.11
C GLY A 79 -16.28 -0.43 6.54
N ALA A 80 -15.58 -1.09 5.61
CA ALA A 80 -14.53 -2.05 5.95
C ALA A 80 -13.39 -1.49 6.83
N ILE A 81 -12.98 -0.23 6.62
CA ILE A 81 -11.99 0.44 7.48
C ILE A 81 -12.66 0.96 8.74
N SER A 82 -13.81 1.63 8.64
CA SER A 82 -14.57 2.15 9.78
C SER A 82 -14.83 1.10 10.84
N ASP A 83 -15.26 -0.10 10.44
CA ASP A 83 -15.51 -1.21 11.36
C ASP A 83 -14.23 -1.65 12.07
N ALA A 84 -13.10 -1.73 11.36
CA ALA A 84 -11.82 -2.07 11.95
C ALA A 84 -11.31 -0.99 12.92
N LEU A 85 -11.54 0.29 12.61
CA LEU A 85 -11.21 1.42 13.49
C LEU A 85 -12.09 1.41 14.76
N ALA A 86 -13.40 1.20 14.60
CA ALA A 86 -14.34 1.12 15.71
C ALA A 86 -14.03 -0.08 16.62
N ALA A 87 -13.72 -1.25 16.04
CA ALA A 87 -13.32 -2.44 16.79
C ALA A 87 -12.01 -2.23 17.57
N ALA A 88 -11.13 -1.35 17.10
CA ALA A 88 -9.92 -0.94 17.83
C ALA A 88 -10.16 0.12 18.92
N GLY A 89 -11.42 0.54 19.12
CA GLY A 89 -11.84 1.46 20.19
C GLY A 89 -11.85 2.94 19.79
N TYR A 90 -11.67 3.28 18.51
CA TYR A 90 -11.74 4.67 18.06
C TYR A 90 -13.18 5.12 17.83
N THR A 91 -13.44 6.41 18.09
CA THR A 91 -14.67 7.06 17.62
C THR A 91 -14.50 7.41 16.14
N VAL A 92 -15.40 6.90 15.29
CA VAL A 92 -15.31 7.04 13.84
C VAL A 92 -16.52 7.81 13.30
N VAL A 93 -16.24 8.80 12.45
CA VAL A 93 -17.24 9.44 11.58
C VAL A 93 -17.01 8.90 10.16
N SER A 94 -18.05 8.37 9.54
CA SER A 94 -17.93 7.70 8.24
C SER A 94 -18.81 8.42 7.22
N THR A 95 -18.22 8.85 6.11
CA THR A 95 -18.95 9.51 5.02
C THR A 95 -18.48 8.97 3.67
N ASP A 96 -19.33 9.06 2.66
CA ASP A 96 -18.96 8.70 1.29
C ASP A 96 -19.66 9.60 0.28
N LEU A 97 -19.05 9.77 -0.90
CA LEU A 97 -19.67 10.49 -2.02
C LEU A 97 -20.92 9.76 -2.53
N ILE A 98 -20.97 8.43 -2.40
CA ILE A 98 -22.08 7.60 -2.84
C ILE A 98 -22.66 6.87 -1.64
N ASP A 99 -23.98 6.92 -1.46
CA ASP A 99 -24.65 6.11 -0.45
C ASP A 99 -24.55 4.61 -0.80
N ARG A 100 -23.89 3.86 0.07
CA ARG A 100 -23.72 2.39 0.00
C ARG A 100 -24.33 1.67 1.21
N GLY A 101 -25.15 2.35 2.00
CA GLY A 101 -25.75 1.81 3.21
C GLY A 101 -24.82 1.76 4.43
N TYR A 102 -23.70 2.51 4.40
CA TYR A 102 -22.81 2.69 5.54
C TYR A 102 -22.41 4.17 5.70
N GLY A 103 -22.45 4.68 6.93
CA GLY A 103 -22.14 6.08 7.20
C GLY A 103 -23.14 7.07 6.58
N GLU A 104 -22.71 8.33 6.42
CA GLU A 104 -23.45 9.37 5.72
C GLU A 104 -23.01 9.41 4.23
N GLY A 105 -23.89 8.96 3.34
CA GLY A 105 -23.68 9.01 1.89
C GLY A 105 -23.94 10.39 1.28
N GLU A 106 -23.70 10.50 -0.03
CA GLU A 106 -23.93 11.72 -0.84
C GLU A 106 -23.12 12.95 -0.37
N LEU A 107 -21.99 12.72 0.27
CA LEU A 107 -21.12 13.77 0.81
C LEU A 107 -19.79 13.83 0.05
N ASP A 108 -19.59 14.92 -0.69
CA ASP A 108 -18.31 15.19 -1.36
C ASP A 108 -17.29 15.73 -0.36
N PHE A 109 -16.31 14.90 0.00
CA PHE A 109 -15.20 15.26 0.89
C PHE A 109 -14.40 16.46 0.39
N LEU A 110 -14.17 16.57 -0.93
CA LEU A 110 -13.37 17.64 -1.52
C LEU A 110 -14.07 19.00 -1.46
N MET A 111 -15.38 19.02 -1.15
CA MET A 111 -16.19 20.22 -0.96
C MET A 111 -16.42 20.57 0.51
N GLN A 112 -15.84 19.83 1.46
CA GLN A 112 -16.00 20.10 2.89
C GLN A 112 -15.09 21.24 3.37
N TRP A 113 -15.62 22.07 4.26
CA TRP A 113 -14.93 23.26 4.80
C TRP A 113 -14.68 23.19 6.31
N GLN A 114 -15.24 22.20 6.98
CA GLN A 114 -15.07 21.99 8.42
C GLN A 114 -14.65 20.55 8.68
N PRO A 115 -13.69 20.31 9.60
CA PRO A 115 -13.37 18.95 10.01
C PRO A 115 -14.54 18.33 10.74
N ARG A 116 -14.79 17.04 10.48
CA ARG A 116 -15.70 16.21 11.28
C ARG A 116 -14.98 15.41 12.36
N ALA A 117 -13.65 15.33 12.31
CA ALA A 117 -12.81 14.68 13.30
C ALA A 117 -11.39 15.26 13.29
N ALA A 118 -10.60 14.92 14.31
CA ALA A 118 -9.20 15.37 14.42
C ALA A 118 -8.28 14.67 13.43
N ASN A 119 -8.57 13.41 13.06
CA ASN A 119 -7.75 12.59 12.16
C ASN A 119 -8.54 12.20 10.91
N ILE A 120 -7.83 11.97 9.80
CA ILE A 120 -8.36 11.29 8.60
C ILE A 120 -7.73 9.91 8.49
N PHE A 121 -8.53 8.89 8.19
CA PHE A 121 -8.05 7.55 7.86
C PHE A 121 -8.94 6.96 6.77
N THR A 122 -8.41 6.72 5.57
CA THR A 122 -9.23 6.23 4.45
C THR A 122 -8.43 5.51 3.36
N ASN A 123 -9.14 4.81 2.48
CA ASN A 123 -8.68 4.39 1.16
C ASN A 123 -9.35 5.27 0.10
N PRO A 124 -8.72 6.39 -0.31
CA PRO A 124 -9.38 7.36 -1.19
C PRO A 124 -9.48 6.83 -2.63
N PRO A 125 -10.39 7.39 -3.46
CA PRO A 125 -10.37 7.13 -4.90
C PRO A 125 -9.01 7.53 -5.49
N PHE A 126 -8.28 6.57 -6.07
CA PHE A 126 -6.84 6.76 -6.37
C PHE A 126 -6.53 7.91 -7.33
N ARG A 127 -7.46 8.30 -8.21
CA ARG A 127 -7.28 9.46 -9.10
C ARG A 127 -7.24 10.79 -8.36
N ASP A 128 -7.92 10.87 -7.22
CA ASP A 128 -8.12 12.10 -6.46
C ASP A 128 -7.26 12.09 -5.18
N ALA A 129 -6.32 11.15 -5.05
CA ALA A 129 -5.52 10.95 -3.84
C ALA A 129 -4.78 12.22 -3.40
N LEU A 130 -4.18 12.98 -4.33
CA LEU A 130 -3.50 14.24 -4.00
C LEU A 130 -4.47 15.26 -3.42
N GLN A 131 -5.62 15.45 -4.06
CA GLN A 131 -6.67 16.38 -3.64
C GLN A 131 -7.24 15.98 -2.28
N PHE A 132 -7.40 14.67 -2.04
CA PHE A 132 -7.82 14.13 -0.74
C PHE A 132 -6.80 14.45 0.36
N ILE A 133 -5.51 14.28 0.08
CA ILE A 133 -4.44 14.56 1.06
C ILE A 133 -4.40 16.07 1.36
N ASP A 134 -4.37 16.92 0.34
CA ASP A 134 -4.35 18.37 0.53
C ASP A 134 -5.58 18.85 1.30
N ARG A 135 -6.78 18.35 0.95
CA ARG A 135 -8.02 18.67 1.69
C ARG A 135 -7.96 18.19 3.14
N ALA A 136 -7.49 16.98 3.38
CA ALA A 136 -7.35 16.42 4.73
C ALA A 136 -6.39 17.25 5.59
N LEU A 137 -5.23 17.64 5.05
CA LEU A 137 -4.25 18.50 5.72
C LEU A 137 -4.78 19.93 5.94
N MET A 138 -5.69 20.43 5.12
CA MET A 138 -6.33 21.73 5.37
C MET A 138 -7.38 21.67 6.47
N LEU A 139 -8.13 20.57 6.57
CA LEU A 139 -9.26 20.46 7.49
C LEU A 139 -8.84 20.04 8.90
N THR A 140 -7.86 19.15 9.00
CA THR A 140 -7.56 18.45 10.26
C THR A 140 -6.32 18.97 10.96
N THR A 141 -6.15 18.57 12.22
CA THR A 141 -4.98 18.90 13.04
C THR A 141 -4.22 17.67 13.53
N GLY A 142 -4.81 16.48 13.41
CA GLY A 142 -4.23 15.20 13.77
C GLY A 142 -3.57 14.50 12.58
N LYS A 143 -3.56 13.18 12.57
CA LYS A 143 -2.91 12.42 11.50
C LYS A 143 -3.82 12.30 10.28
N VAL A 144 -3.21 12.37 9.10
CA VAL A 144 -3.85 12.07 7.82
C VAL A 144 -3.28 10.76 7.30
N VAL A 145 -4.13 9.75 7.17
CA VAL A 145 -3.74 8.39 6.77
C VAL A 145 -4.45 7.97 5.51
N MET A 146 -3.67 7.59 4.50
CA MET A 146 -4.18 7.14 3.21
C MET A 146 -3.65 5.75 2.87
N PHE A 147 -4.54 4.85 2.47
CA PHE A 147 -4.15 3.60 1.81
C PHE A 147 -3.92 3.86 0.33
N LEU A 148 -2.69 3.68 -0.16
CA LEU A 148 -2.36 3.97 -1.56
C LEU A 148 -1.44 2.91 -2.14
N ARG A 149 -1.36 2.87 -3.48
CA ARG A 149 -0.39 2.07 -4.21
C ARG A 149 1.01 2.58 -3.87
N LEU A 150 1.99 1.68 -3.69
CA LEU A 150 3.36 2.06 -3.34
C LEU A 150 4.00 2.98 -4.40
N ALA A 151 3.63 2.81 -5.67
CA ALA A 151 4.03 3.68 -6.78
C ALA A 151 3.55 5.13 -6.63
N PHE A 152 2.71 5.45 -5.63
CA PHE A 152 2.39 6.83 -5.28
C PHE A 152 3.63 7.63 -4.85
N LEU A 153 4.71 6.97 -4.40
CA LEU A 153 5.99 7.62 -4.06
C LEU A 153 6.76 8.21 -5.25
N GLU A 154 6.44 7.81 -6.48
CA GLU A 154 7.15 8.28 -7.68
C GLU A 154 6.28 9.19 -8.56
N GLY A 155 6.88 9.74 -9.63
CA GLY A 155 6.21 10.63 -10.59
C GLY A 155 6.67 12.07 -10.46
N VAL A 156 6.86 12.74 -11.60
CA VAL A 156 7.51 14.07 -11.68
C VAL A 156 6.81 15.11 -10.80
N GLU A 157 5.48 15.19 -10.88
CA GLU A 157 4.71 16.16 -10.10
C GLU A 157 4.65 15.79 -8.61
N ARG A 158 4.53 14.50 -8.27
CA ARG A 158 4.58 14.04 -6.87
C ARG A 158 5.96 14.27 -6.24
N GLY A 159 7.04 14.11 -7.00
CA GLY A 159 8.40 14.43 -6.55
C GLY A 159 8.58 15.90 -6.18
N LYS A 160 7.86 16.83 -6.83
CA LYS A 160 7.82 18.26 -6.46
C LYS A 160 6.89 18.54 -5.29
N TRP A 161 5.79 17.78 -5.17
CA TRP A 161 4.76 17.98 -4.15
C TRP A 161 5.12 17.39 -2.78
N PHE A 162 5.74 16.20 -2.71
CA PHE A 162 6.07 15.57 -1.41
C PHE A 162 6.90 16.49 -0.48
N PRO A 163 7.94 17.21 -0.95
CA PRO A 163 8.70 18.14 -0.10
C PRO A 163 7.86 19.26 0.54
N SER A 164 6.69 19.59 -0.01
CA SER A 164 5.78 20.58 0.58
C SER A 164 4.77 19.98 1.56
N THR A 165 4.81 18.68 1.81
CA THR A 165 3.88 18.00 2.72
C THR A 165 4.60 17.46 3.95
N PRO A 166 3.92 17.35 5.11
CA PRO A 166 4.52 16.79 6.32
C PRO A 166 4.40 15.25 6.34
N LEU A 167 4.82 14.57 5.26
CA LEU A 167 4.79 13.11 5.21
C LEU A 167 5.77 12.57 6.24
N ALA A 168 5.26 11.89 7.26
CA ALA A 168 6.07 11.40 8.36
C ALA A 168 6.53 9.96 8.12
N ARG A 169 5.61 9.09 7.69
CA ARG A 169 5.85 7.64 7.68
C ARG A 169 5.15 6.96 6.52
N VAL A 170 5.77 5.91 6.00
CA VAL A 170 5.18 5.01 5.00
C VAL A 170 5.33 3.57 5.47
N TYR A 171 4.22 2.88 5.65
CA TYR A 171 4.16 1.48 6.06
C TYR A 171 3.87 0.60 4.86
N ILE A 172 4.91 -0.01 4.32
CA ILE A 172 4.88 -0.81 3.11
C ILE A 172 4.28 -2.19 3.44
N MET A 173 3.24 -2.60 2.72
CA MET A 173 2.67 -3.93 2.89
C MET A 173 3.59 -4.98 2.23
N SER A 174 4.28 -5.77 3.06
CA SER A 174 5.21 -6.82 2.63
C SER A 174 4.52 -7.94 1.88
N ARG A 175 3.23 -8.17 2.19
CA ARG A 175 2.36 -9.08 1.43
C ARG A 175 1.39 -8.29 0.59
N ARG A 176 1.09 -8.80 -0.61
CA ARG A 176 0.05 -8.26 -1.47
C ARG A 176 -1.28 -8.28 -0.71
N VAL A 177 -1.95 -7.13 -0.70
CA VAL A 177 -3.26 -6.98 -0.06
C VAL A 177 -4.32 -7.44 -1.07
N PRO A 178 -5.21 -8.38 -0.69
CA PRO A 178 -6.35 -8.75 -1.53
C PRO A 178 -7.20 -7.51 -1.83
N MET A 179 -7.50 -7.26 -3.10
CA MET A 179 -8.37 -6.15 -3.52
C MET A 179 -9.41 -6.68 -4.49
N GLY A 180 -10.66 -6.71 -4.04
CA GLY A 180 -11.81 -7.05 -4.87
C GLY A 180 -12.30 -5.81 -5.60
N ARG A 181 -12.75 -5.99 -6.83
CA ARG A 181 -13.39 -4.95 -7.62
C ARG A 181 -14.81 -4.72 -7.13
N GLY A 182 -15.09 -3.55 -6.54
CA GLY A 182 -16.43 -3.19 -6.07
C GLY A 182 -16.96 -4.03 -4.90
N LYS A 183 -16.12 -4.86 -4.28
CA LYS A 183 -16.46 -5.76 -3.18
C LYS A 183 -15.21 -6.11 -2.38
N LEU A 184 -15.38 -6.55 -1.13
CA LEU A 184 -14.30 -7.19 -0.40
C LEU A 184 -13.82 -8.45 -1.16
N ALA A 185 -12.50 -8.61 -1.25
CA ALA A 185 -11.92 -9.76 -1.95
C ALA A 185 -12.29 -11.06 -1.22
N GLY A 186 -12.63 -12.11 -1.96
CA GLY A 186 -12.91 -13.42 -1.38
C GLY A 186 -11.63 -14.14 -0.90
N GLU A 187 -11.76 -15.01 0.10
CA GLU A 187 -10.67 -15.93 0.47
C GLU A 187 -10.38 -16.87 -0.72
N GLY A 188 -9.22 -16.68 -1.36
CA GLY A 188 -8.81 -17.44 -2.55
C GLY A 188 -8.88 -16.65 -3.86
N GLU A 189 -9.45 -15.45 -3.88
CA GLU A 189 -9.21 -14.51 -4.99
C GLU A 189 -7.72 -14.12 -4.97
N GLY A 190 -7.02 -14.42 -6.07
CA GLY A 190 -5.58 -14.28 -6.16
C GLY A 190 -5.11 -12.89 -5.74
N HIS A 191 -3.99 -12.82 -5.02
CA HIS A 191 -3.43 -11.53 -4.63
C HIS A 191 -3.01 -10.76 -5.88
N GLY A 192 -3.60 -9.58 -6.09
CA GLY A 192 -3.20 -8.70 -7.19
C GLY A 192 -1.69 -8.41 -7.14
N VAL A 193 -1.11 -8.06 -8.28
CA VAL A 193 0.35 -7.80 -8.37
C VAL A 193 0.76 -6.45 -7.78
N ILE A 194 -0.20 -5.62 -7.37
CA ILE A 194 -0.02 -4.24 -6.92
C ILE A 194 0.50 -4.21 -5.47
N ALA A 195 1.61 -3.50 -5.27
CA ALA A 195 2.10 -3.17 -3.94
C ALA A 195 1.32 -1.99 -3.37
N PHE A 196 0.93 -2.09 -2.10
CA PHE A 196 0.24 -1.03 -1.36
C PHE A 196 1.01 -0.65 -0.11
N ALA A 197 0.71 0.53 0.42
CA ALA A 197 1.25 1.03 1.67
C ALA A 197 0.23 1.95 2.37
N TRP A 198 0.33 2.05 3.69
CA TRP A 198 -0.27 3.15 4.43
C TRP A 198 0.69 4.33 4.47
N PHE A 199 0.20 5.51 4.08
CA PHE A 199 0.94 6.76 4.13
C PHE A 199 0.39 7.59 5.28
N VAL A 200 1.27 8.07 6.16
CA VAL A 200 0.89 8.86 7.33
C VAL A 200 1.56 10.21 7.28
N TRP A 201 0.75 11.25 7.14
CA TRP A 201 1.14 12.63 7.36
C TRP A 201 0.80 13.03 8.79
N GLU A 202 1.70 13.78 9.41
CA GLU A 202 1.56 14.27 10.78
C GLU A 202 1.93 15.75 10.81
N HIS A 203 0.99 16.61 11.22
CA HIS A 203 1.23 18.05 11.22
C HIS A 203 2.47 18.42 12.03
N GLY A 204 3.33 19.24 11.43
CA GLY A 204 4.58 19.67 12.04
C GLY A 204 5.75 18.70 11.91
N HIS A 205 5.57 17.53 11.28
CA HIS A 205 6.71 16.65 10.95
C HIS A 205 7.73 17.40 10.07
N GLN A 206 9.00 17.23 10.41
CA GLN A 206 10.13 17.82 9.70
C GLN A 206 11.13 16.74 9.31
N GLY A 207 11.75 16.90 8.14
CA GLY A 207 12.75 15.96 7.64
C GLY A 207 12.15 14.83 6.80
N PRO A 208 12.98 13.85 6.41
CA PRO A 208 12.55 12.78 5.51
C PRO A 208 11.51 11.86 6.17
N PRO A 209 10.64 11.22 5.38
CA PRO A 209 9.72 10.21 5.90
C PRO A 209 10.47 8.94 6.30
N ALA A 210 10.04 8.29 7.37
CA ALA A 210 10.54 6.98 7.76
C ALA A 210 9.77 5.86 7.04
N LEU A 211 10.48 4.82 6.59
CA LEU A 211 9.90 3.67 5.92
C LEU A 211 9.86 2.47 6.86
N PHE A 212 8.72 1.80 6.89
CA PHE A 212 8.49 0.59 7.68
C PHE A 212 7.86 -0.50 6.81
N PHE A 213 7.89 -1.73 7.30
CA PHE A 213 7.30 -2.89 6.64
C PHE A 213 6.23 -3.49 7.54
N LEU A 214 5.05 -3.76 6.98
CA LEU A 214 3.93 -4.40 7.66
C LEU A 214 3.55 -5.71 7.00
N ASP A 215 3.16 -6.66 7.82
CA ASP A 215 2.62 -7.94 7.38
C ASP A 215 1.22 -8.14 7.99
N TRP A 216 0.20 -8.10 7.14
CA TRP A 216 -1.19 -8.21 7.57
C TRP A 216 -1.62 -9.61 8.02
N LYS A 217 -0.79 -10.64 7.82
CA LYS A 217 -1.08 -12.01 8.30
C LYS A 217 -0.59 -12.28 9.72
N THR A 218 0.39 -11.50 10.19
CA THR A 218 0.94 -11.67 11.54
C THR A 218 0.19 -10.88 12.59
N SER A 219 -0.55 -9.85 12.16
CA SER A 219 -1.44 -9.08 13.02
C SER A 219 -2.62 -9.95 13.48
N ALA A 220 -2.92 -9.89 14.78
CA ALA A 220 -3.84 -10.81 15.44
C ALA A 220 -5.26 -10.74 14.84
N GLN A 221 -5.88 -11.90 14.64
CA GLN A 221 -7.26 -12.01 14.17
C GLN A 221 -8.28 -11.58 15.22
#